data_AF-A0AAD6XL65-F1
#
_entry.id   AF-A0AAD6XL65-F1
#
_cell.length_a   1.000
_cell.length_b   1.000
_cell.length_c   1.000
_cell.angle_alpha   90.00
_cell.angle_beta   90.00
_cell.angle_gamma   90.00
#
_symmetry.space_group_name_H-M   'P 1'
#
loop_
_entity.id
_entity.type
_entity.pdbx_description
1 polymer ?
#
loop_
_entity_poly.entity_id
_entity_poly.type
_entity_poly.pdbx_seq_one_letter_code
_entity_poly.pdbx_strand_id
1 'polypeptide(L)'
;YLDELVQLEGRGDYLDLTDCVICGISPAVYRCQHCFTDDLYCQGCLVDGHINNPLHRVEVWTDGMFQGTTLKKLGLRIQLGHGRRGKGRRGQCVLPRQAVDDDFVVVDTHGVHEVGLNFCNCSTAQPHDIQLLRARWYPATGKNPRTAATFRVLRRYHLMVLES
;
A
#
# COMPACT_ATOMS: atom_id res chain seq x y z
N TYR A 1 -6.75 18.75 -24.88
CA TYR A 1 -5.69 18.67 -23.84
C TYR A 1 -6.19 19.10 -22.48
N LEU A 2 -6.72 20.32 -22.31
CA LEU A 2 -7.29 20.73 -21.01
C LEU A 2 -8.48 19.86 -20.59
N ASP A 3 -9.38 19.53 -21.52
CA ASP A 3 -10.55 18.67 -21.22
C ASP A 3 -10.14 17.27 -20.74
N GLU A 4 -9.10 16.69 -21.34
CA GLU A 4 -8.52 15.41 -20.92
C GLU A 4 -7.94 15.48 -19.51
N LEU A 5 -7.28 16.59 -19.15
CA LEU A 5 -6.73 16.79 -17.81
C LEU A 5 -7.85 16.94 -16.77
N VAL A 6 -8.94 17.63 -17.13
CA VAL A 6 -10.14 17.75 -16.28
C VAL A 6 -10.83 16.40 -16.11
N GLN A 7 -10.86 15.56 -17.15
CA GLN A 7 -11.40 14.20 -17.03
C GLN A 7 -10.65 13.37 -15.98
N LEU A 8 -9.32 13.49 -15.89
CA LEU A 8 -8.50 12.79 -14.88
C LEU A 8 -8.78 13.27 -13.44
N GLU A 9 -9.30 14.48 -13.26
CA GLU A 9 -9.69 15.00 -11.95
C GLU A 9 -11.07 14.49 -11.50
N GLY A 10 -11.93 14.14 -12.46
CA GLY A 10 -13.28 13.63 -12.25
C GLY A 10 -13.38 12.12 -12.50
N ARG A 11 -14.63 11.63 -12.62
CA ARG A 11 -14.89 10.25 -13.03
C ARG A 11 -14.63 9.99 -14.53
N GLY A 12 -14.24 11.00 -15.31
CA GLY A 12 -14.05 10.88 -16.75
C GLY A 12 -15.21 10.18 -17.46
N ASP A 13 -14.89 9.20 -18.30
CA ASP A 13 -15.85 8.37 -19.03
C ASP A 13 -16.62 7.37 -18.12
N TYR A 14 -16.27 7.28 -16.84
CA TYR A 14 -16.88 6.38 -15.85
C TYR A 14 -18.04 7.03 -15.08
N LEU A 15 -18.64 8.11 -15.60
CA LEU A 15 -19.85 8.72 -15.02
C LEU A 15 -20.98 7.68 -14.86
N ASP A 16 -21.12 6.80 -15.85
CA ASP A 16 -22.14 5.74 -15.87
C ASP A 16 -21.68 4.43 -15.21
N LEU A 17 -20.39 4.32 -14.85
CA LEU A 17 -19.85 3.12 -14.20
C LEU A 17 -20.22 3.14 -12.71
N THR A 18 -21.36 2.56 -12.38
CA THR A 18 -21.79 2.38 -10.98
C THR A 18 -21.09 1.21 -10.33
N ASP A 19 -20.76 0.16 -11.09
CA ASP A 19 -20.30 -1.12 -10.59
C ASP A 19 -18.82 -1.37 -10.86
N CYS A 20 -18.17 -2.04 -9.91
CA CYS A 20 -16.74 -2.33 -9.95
C CYS A 20 -16.37 -3.10 -11.21
N VAL A 21 -15.33 -2.65 -11.93
CA VAL A 21 -14.86 -3.28 -13.17
C VAL A 21 -14.42 -4.74 -12.99
N ILE A 22 -14.06 -5.15 -11.77
CA ILE A 22 -13.57 -6.51 -11.47
C ILE A 22 -14.70 -7.46 -11.06
N CYS A 23 -15.57 -7.05 -10.12
CA CYS A 23 -16.60 -7.94 -9.58
C CYS A 23 -18.00 -7.72 -10.15
N GLY A 24 -18.28 -6.55 -10.75
CA GLY A 24 -19.57 -6.21 -11.35
C GLY A 24 -20.76 -6.14 -10.38
N ILE A 25 -20.51 -6.13 -9.07
CA ILE A 25 -21.57 -6.25 -8.03
C ILE A 25 -21.56 -5.07 -7.05
N SER A 26 -20.37 -4.58 -6.71
CA SER A 26 -20.20 -3.56 -5.66
C SER A 26 -19.90 -2.20 -6.28
N PRO A 27 -20.25 -1.10 -5.59
CA PRO A 27 -20.07 0.24 -6.13
C PRO A 27 -18.60 0.56 -6.44
N ALA A 28 -18.36 1.11 -7.63
CA ALA A 28 -17.05 1.56 -8.09
C ALA A 28 -16.80 3.00 -7.61
N VAL A 29 -16.15 3.13 -6.45
CA VAL A 29 -15.91 4.44 -5.83
C VAL A 29 -14.45 4.69 -5.49
N TYR A 30 -13.56 3.72 -5.70
CA TYR A 30 -12.14 3.85 -5.40
C TYR A 30 -11.29 3.78 -6.64
N ARG A 31 -10.20 4.56 -6.68
CA ARG A 31 -9.18 4.47 -7.73
C ARG A 31 -7.77 4.50 -7.16
N CYS A 32 -6.78 4.19 -7.99
CA CYS A 32 -5.38 4.23 -7.65
C CYS A 32 -4.62 5.20 -8.57
N GLN A 33 -3.85 6.11 -7.98
CA GLN A 33 -3.08 7.14 -8.69
C GLN A 33 -1.75 6.63 -9.28
N HIS A 34 -1.37 5.39 -8.99
CA HIS A 34 -0.11 4.79 -9.47
C HIS A 34 -0.32 3.56 -10.36
N CYS A 35 -1.55 3.05 -10.45
CA CYS A 35 -1.86 2.03 -11.44
C CYS A 35 -1.88 2.68 -12.83
N PHE A 36 -1.60 1.87 -13.85
CA PHE A 36 -1.66 2.34 -15.23
C PHE A 36 -3.09 2.67 -15.68
N THR A 37 -4.08 2.03 -15.06
CA THR A 37 -5.50 2.22 -15.35
C THR A 37 -6.11 3.25 -14.41
N ASP A 38 -7.02 4.07 -14.94
CA ASP A 38 -7.86 5.02 -14.16
C ASP A 38 -9.26 4.43 -13.86
N ASP A 39 -9.37 3.09 -13.87
CA ASP A 39 -10.63 2.42 -13.59
C ASP A 39 -11.07 2.62 -12.14
N LEU A 40 -12.39 2.54 -11.93
CA LEU A 40 -13.00 2.55 -10.61
C LEU A 40 -13.24 1.13 -10.09
N TYR A 41 -12.91 0.93 -8.82
CA TYR A 41 -13.00 -0.34 -8.11
C TYR A 41 -13.86 -0.21 -6.86
N CYS A 42 -14.40 -1.33 -6.40
CA CYS A 42 -14.89 -1.44 -5.03
C CYS A 42 -13.72 -1.61 -4.05
N GLN A 43 -13.98 -1.42 -2.76
CA GLN A 43 -12.96 -1.54 -1.70
C GLN A 43 -12.23 -2.89 -1.74
N GLY A 44 -12.97 -4.00 -1.86
CA GLY A 44 -12.40 -5.35 -1.83
C GLY A 44 -11.45 -5.60 -3.00
N CYS A 45 -11.92 -5.36 -4.23
CA CYS A 45 -11.10 -5.54 -5.43
C CYS A 45 -9.88 -4.62 -5.45
N LEU A 46 -10.02 -3.39 -4.96
CA LEU A 46 -8.90 -2.47 -4.82
C LEU A 46 -7.85 -3.04 -3.86
N VAL A 47 -8.26 -3.45 -2.66
CA VAL A 47 -7.35 -4.00 -1.63
C VAL A 47 -6.65 -5.26 -2.17
N ASP A 48 -7.38 -6.18 -2.80
CA ASP A 48 -6.85 -7.42 -3.34
C ASP A 48 -5.81 -7.17 -4.46
N GLY A 49 -6.08 -6.21 -5.35
CA GLY A 49 -5.14 -5.81 -6.40
C GLY A 49 -3.86 -5.16 -5.87
N HIS A 50 -3.91 -4.57 -4.68
CA HIS A 50 -2.80 -3.81 -4.09
C HIS A 50 -1.97 -4.59 -3.05
N ILE A 51 -2.26 -5.86 -2.82
CA ILE A 51 -1.46 -6.71 -1.90
C ILE A 51 0.04 -6.70 -2.26
N ASN A 52 0.37 -6.65 -3.56
CA ASN A 52 1.76 -6.61 -4.03
C ASN A 52 2.32 -5.18 -4.16
N ASN A 53 1.46 -4.16 -4.10
CA ASN A 53 1.82 -2.75 -4.26
C ASN A 53 1.23 -1.92 -3.10
N PRO A 54 1.60 -2.21 -1.85
CA PRO A 54 0.90 -1.68 -0.68
C PRO A 54 1.20 -0.20 -0.38
N LEU A 55 2.11 0.41 -1.15
CA LEU A 55 2.51 1.82 -1.04
C LEU A 55 1.90 2.67 -2.15
N HIS A 56 0.92 2.16 -2.90
CA HIS A 56 0.20 2.99 -3.85
C HIS A 56 -0.72 3.99 -3.14
N ARG A 57 -0.89 5.18 -3.74
CA ARG A 57 -1.86 6.17 -3.28
C ARG A 57 -3.20 5.87 -3.92
N VAL A 58 -4.23 5.85 -3.09
CA VAL A 58 -5.60 5.55 -3.50
C VAL A 58 -6.51 6.68 -3.08
N GLU A 59 -7.59 6.83 -3.83
CA GLU A 59 -8.58 7.88 -3.63
C GLU A 59 -9.96 7.27 -3.60
N VAL A 60 -10.87 7.94 -2.91
CA VAL A 60 -12.29 7.62 -2.88
C VAL A 60 -13.09 8.78 -3.46
N TRP A 61 -14.07 8.46 -4.29
CA TRP A 61 -15.03 9.42 -4.81
C TRP A 61 -16.06 9.75 -3.73
N THR A 62 -16.08 10.98 -3.25
CA THR A 62 -17.01 11.44 -2.21
C THR A 62 -17.35 12.91 -2.46
N ASP A 63 -18.63 13.25 -2.40
CA ASP A 63 -19.14 14.62 -2.57
C ASP A 63 -18.71 15.30 -3.88
N GLY A 64 -18.64 14.52 -4.98
CA GLY A 64 -18.32 15.04 -6.30
C GLY A 64 -16.83 15.28 -6.57
N MET A 65 -15.94 14.85 -5.67
CA MET A 65 -14.49 14.94 -5.84
C MET A 65 -13.77 13.70 -5.33
N PHE A 66 -12.55 13.47 -5.81
CA PHE A 66 -11.66 12.47 -5.24
C PHE A 66 -10.96 12.99 -3.99
N GLN A 67 -11.01 12.20 -2.92
CA GLN A 67 -10.34 12.47 -1.67
C GLN A 67 -9.31 11.38 -1.38
N GLY A 68 -8.11 11.79 -0.96
CA GLY A 68 -7.04 10.86 -0.61
C GLY A 68 -7.41 9.96 0.56
N THR A 69 -7.23 8.64 0.39
CA THR A 69 -7.35 7.65 1.45
C THR A 69 -6.11 6.75 1.48
N THR A 70 -6.04 5.84 2.44
CA THR A 70 -4.91 4.90 2.55
C THR A 70 -5.41 3.47 2.44
N LEU A 71 -4.58 2.61 1.84
CA LEU A 71 -4.87 1.17 1.80
C LEU A 71 -5.05 0.59 3.22
N LYS A 72 -4.34 1.14 4.22
CA LYS A 72 -4.57 0.82 5.64
C LYS A 72 -6.02 1.08 6.07
N LYS A 73 -6.55 2.28 5.80
CA LYS A 73 -7.95 2.64 6.14
C LYS A 73 -8.96 1.71 5.44
N LEU A 74 -8.63 1.22 4.25
CA LEU A 74 -9.44 0.26 3.50
C LEU A 74 -9.29 -1.19 3.97
N GLY A 75 -8.40 -1.45 4.93
CA GLY A 75 -8.21 -2.76 5.57
C GLY A 75 -7.02 -3.57 5.07
N LEU A 76 -6.20 -3.03 4.15
CA LEU A 76 -4.98 -3.71 3.70
C LEU A 76 -3.97 -3.79 4.85
N ARG A 77 -3.52 -5.02 5.15
CA ARG A 77 -2.45 -5.29 6.11
C ARG A 77 -1.30 -6.04 5.45
N ILE A 78 -0.10 -5.54 5.70
CA ILE A 78 1.16 -6.08 5.16
C ILE A 78 1.71 -7.08 6.16
N GLN A 79 1.86 -8.34 5.74
CA GLN A 79 2.43 -9.39 6.58
C GLN A 79 3.93 -9.54 6.29
N LEU A 80 4.77 -9.30 7.31
CA LEU A 80 6.20 -9.53 7.26
C LEU A 80 6.60 -10.92 7.76
N GLY A 81 7.84 -11.33 7.44
CA GLY A 81 8.46 -12.55 7.94
C GLY A 81 7.98 -13.85 7.27
N HIS A 82 6.87 -13.82 6.54
CA HIS A 82 6.42 -14.91 5.67
C HIS A 82 6.21 -14.37 4.26
N GLY A 83 6.85 -14.98 3.26
CA GLY A 83 6.46 -14.74 1.86
C GLY A 83 5.13 -15.42 1.54
N ARG A 84 4.53 -15.13 0.38
CA ARG A 84 3.32 -15.84 -0.10
C ARG A 84 3.50 -17.37 -0.21
N ARG A 85 4.75 -17.85 -0.21
CA ARG A 85 5.15 -19.28 -0.18
C ARG A 85 5.75 -19.75 1.17
N GLY A 86 5.64 -18.96 2.24
CA GLY A 86 6.21 -19.27 3.55
C GLY A 86 5.55 -20.46 4.24
N LYS A 87 6.30 -21.16 5.11
CA LYS A 87 5.81 -22.29 5.90
C LYS A 87 4.64 -21.86 6.80
N GLY A 88 3.44 -22.31 6.44
CA GLY A 88 2.14 -22.09 7.08
C GLY A 88 1.02 -22.53 6.12
N ARG A 89 -0.15 -22.96 6.60
CA ARG A 89 -1.27 -23.32 5.70
C ARG A 89 -1.65 -22.05 4.91
N ARG A 90 -1.42 -22.05 3.59
CA ARG A 90 -1.73 -20.97 2.63
C ARG A 90 -0.88 -19.68 2.72
N GLY A 91 0.35 -19.74 3.22
CA GLY A 91 1.26 -18.59 3.20
C GLY A 91 0.89 -17.42 4.13
N GLN A 92 -0.03 -17.65 5.08
CA GLN A 92 -0.41 -16.71 6.12
C GLN A 92 0.31 -17.04 7.44
N CYS A 93 0.73 -16.02 8.16
CA CYS A 93 1.35 -16.16 9.48
C CYS A 93 0.31 -16.66 10.49
N VAL A 94 0.64 -17.68 11.27
CA VAL A 94 -0.25 -18.21 12.32
C VAL A 94 -0.21 -17.38 13.61
N LEU A 95 0.87 -16.62 13.81
CA LEU A 95 1.07 -15.74 14.96
C LEU A 95 1.50 -14.35 14.49
N PRO A 96 0.62 -13.61 13.78
CA PRO A 96 0.90 -12.24 13.39
C PRO A 96 0.90 -11.35 14.64
N ARG A 97 1.90 -10.47 14.74
CA ARG A 97 1.96 -9.41 15.74
C ARG A 97 1.85 -8.06 15.05
N GLN A 98 0.77 -7.35 15.33
CA GLN A 98 0.55 -6.00 14.84
C GLN A 98 1.67 -5.05 15.30
N ALA A 99 2.05 -4.11 14.43
CA ALA A 99 2.94 -3.02 14.80
C ALA A 99 2.37 -2.24 16.00
N VAL A 100 3.26 -1.71 16.84
CA VAL A 100 2.86 -0.96 18.04
C VAL A 100 1.96 0.21 17.64
N ASP A 101 0.87 0.43 18.37
CA ASP A 101 -0.13 1.50 18.15
C ASP A 101 -0.76 1.55 16.74
N ASP A 102 -0.51 0.54 15.89
CA ASP A 102 -0.88 0.50 14.47
C ASP A 102 -0.38 1.70 13.64
N ASP A 103 0.54 2.52 14.13
CA ASP A 103 0.93 3.81 13.56
C ASP A 103 2.13 3.74 12.60
N PHE A 104 2.38 2.56 12.00
CA PHE A 104 3.60 2.33 11.25
C PHE A 104 3.67 3.17 9.96
N VAL A 105 4.80 3.85 9.77
CA VAL A 105 5.03 4.74 8.62
C VAL A 105 6.13 4.22 7.72
N VAL A 106 5.89 4.25 6.41
CA VAL A 106 6.88 3.90 5.39
C VAL A 106 7.16 5.11 4.49
N VAL A 107 8.43 5.47 4.37
CA VAL A 107 8.90 6.49 3.42
C VAL A 107 9.31 5.81 2.11
N ASP A 108 8.69 6.21 1.00
CA ASP A 108 8.97 5.74 -0.35
C ASP A 108 9.23 6.91 -1.31
N THR A 109 9.64 6.62 -2.55
CA THR A 109 9.83 7.63 -3.59
C THR A 109 8.58 8.43 -3.92
N HIS A 110 7.39 7.87 -3.67
CA HIS A 110 6.11 8.53 -3.90
C HIS A 110 5.57 9.25 -2.65
N GLY A 111 6.35 9.31 -1.57
CA GLY A 111 6.01 10.04 -0.35
C GLY A 111 5.95 9.15 0.90
N VAL A 112 5.19 9.61 1.89
CA VAL A 112 5.10 9.00 3.21
C VAL A 112 3.75 8.29 3.34
N HIS A 113 3.77 7.02 3.75
CA HIS A 113 2.61 6.16 3.78
C HIS A 113 2.37 5.61 5.19
N GLU A 114 1.18 5.82 5.72
CA GLU A 114 0.71 5.12 6.92
C GLU A 114 0.19 3.73 6.51
N VAL A 115 0.74 2.66 7.09
CA VAL A 115 0.47 1.29 6.67
C VAL A 115 0.04 0.40 7.83
N GLY A 116 -0.92 -0.48 7.58
CA GLY A 116 -1.22 -1.57 8.51
C GLY A 116 -0.16 -2.64 8.37
N LEU A 117 0.65 -2.86 9.42
CA LEU A 117 1.78 -3.79 9.37
C LEU A 117 1.65 -4.87 10.44
N ASN A 118 1.91 -6.11 10.05
CA ASN A 118 1.99 -7.26 10.94
C ASN A 118 3.39 -7.89 10.81
N PHE A 119 4.12 -7.94 11.93
CA PHE A 119 5.32 -8.74 12.06
C PHE A 119 4.95 -10.23 12.24
N CYS A 120 5.85 -11.11 11.83
CA CYS A 120 5.78 -12.51 12.22
C CYS A 120 6.27 -12.68 13.66
N ASN A 121 5.55 -13.43 14.47
CA ASN A 121 5.94 -13.82 15.83
C ASN A 121 5.91 -15.35 16.04
N CYS A 122 6.06 -16.13 14.96
CA CYS A 122 6.25 -17.57 15.02
C CYS A 122 7.56 -17.93 15.75
N SER A 123 7.71 -19.17 16.22
CA SER A 123 8.93 -19.62 16.92
C SER A 123 10.22 -19.48 16.10
N THR A 124 10.13 -19.49 14.77
CA THR A 124 11.25 -19.31 13.84
C THR A 124 11.36 -17.87 13.31
N ALA A 125 10.55 -16.95 13.84
CA ALA A 125 10.54 -15.56 13.42
C ALA A 125 11.89 -14.89 13.67
N GLN A 126 12.28 -14.05 12.72
CA GLN A 126 13.44 -13.18 12.90
C GLN A 126 13.05 -11.93 13.69
N PRO A 127 14.02 -11.20 14.26
CA PRO A 127 13.80 -9.86 14.81
C PRO A 127 13.11 -8.90 13.82
N HIS A 128 12.38 -7.91 14.32
CA HIS A 128 11.53 -7.01 13.52
C HIS A 128 12.32 -6.20 12.46
N ASP A 129 13.50 -5.72 12.82
CA ASP A 129 14.44 -5.03 11.93
C ASP A 129 14.87 -5.96 10.77
N ILE A 130 15.21 -7.21 11.06
CA ILE A 130 15.56 -8.20 10.02
C ILE A 130 14.37 -8.52 9.12
N GLN A 131 13.15 -8.58 9.67
CA GLN A 131 11.94 -8.78 8.87
C GLN A 131 11.70 -7.62 7.90
N LEU A 132 11.92 -6.38 8.33
CA LEU A 132 11.83 -5.17 7.48
C LEU A 132 12.91 -5.19 6.39
N LEU A 133 14.16 -5.50 6.74
CA LEU A 133 15.26 -5.57 5.79
C LEU A 133 15.01 -6.63 4.71
N ARG A 134 14.43 -7.78 5.08
CA ARG A 134 14.01 -8.82 4.13
C ARG A 134 12.86 -8.36 3.21
N ALA A 135 12.01 -7.44 3.67
CA ALA A 135 11.01 -6.77 2.86
C ALA A 135 11.58 -5.56 2.08
N ARG A 136 12.91 -5.38 2.06
CA ARG A 136 13.63 -4.28 1.40
C ARG A 136 13.28 -2.91 1.98
N TRP A 137 12.92 -2.87 3.27
CA TRP A 137 12.67 -1.67 4.03
C TRP A 137 13.75 -1.51 5.10
N TYR A 138 14.37 -0.34 5.11
CA TYR A 138 15.39 0.02 6.07
C TYR A 138 14.72 0.63 7.30
N PRO A 139 14.80 0.00 8.47
CA PRO A 139 14.19 0.54 9.68
C PRO A 139 14.91 1.81 10.13
N ALA A 140 14.15 2.81 10.61
CA ALA A 140 14.74 4.02 11.19
C ALA A 140 15.42 3.76 12.55
N THR A 141 14.98 2.73 13.28
CA THR A 141 15.55 2.31 14.56
C THR A 141 15.70 0.79 14.63
N GLY A 142 16.74 0.29 15.31
CA GLY A 142 16.98 -1.15 15.43
C GLY A 142 16.01 -1.88 16.38
N LYS A 143 15.56 -1.23 17.45
CA LYS A 143 14.59 -1.79 18.41
C LYS A 143 13.24 -1.11 18.23
N ASN A 144 12.17 -1.91 18.13
CA ASN A 144 10.77 -1.45 17.99
C ASN A 144 10.60 -0.35 16.93
N PRO A 145 10.91 -0.63 15.65
CA PRO A 145 10.73 0.33 14.59
C PRO A 145 9.26 0.72 14.45
N ARG A 146 8.99 2.02 14.37
CA ARG A 146 7.70 2.61 13.96
C ARG A 146 7.76 3.21 12.55
N THR A 147 8.97 3.38 12.03
CA THR A 147 9.20 4.00 10.72
C THR A 147 10.25 3.21 9.96
N ALA A 148 10.06 3.07 8.65
CA ALA A 148 11.05 2.52 7.75
C ALA A 148 11.10 3.30 6.43
N ALA A 149 12.24 3.30 5.77
CA ALA A 149 12.40 3.84 4.41
C ALA A 149 12.58 2.69 3.43
N THR A 150 11.96 2.75 2.25
CA THR A 150 12.21 1.72 1.22
C THR A 150 13.65 1.83 0.71
N PHE A 151 14.26 0.70 0.35
CA PHE A 151 15.60 0.74 -0.27
C PHE A 151 15.60 1.53 -1.59
N ARG A 152 14.43 1.65 -2.23
CA ARG A 152 14.22 2.46 -3.44
C ARG A 152 14.43 3.94 -3.15
N VAL A 153 13.83 4.49 -2.09
CA VAL A 153 14.04 5.90 -1.73
C VAL A 153 15.48 6.18 -1.30
N LEU A 154 16.09 5.26 -0.55
CA LEU A 154 17.50 5.38 -0.16
C LEU A 154 18.45 5.40 -1.38
N ARG A 155 18.21 4.53 -2.36
CA ARG A 155 18.98 4.51 -3.62
C ARG A 155 18.81 5.81 -4.41
N ARG A 156 17.58 6.31 -4.52
CA ARG A 156 17.29 7.57 -5.23
C ARG A 156 18.00 8.75 -4.56
N TYR A 157 17.98 8.83 -3.23
CA TYR A 157 18.72 9.85 -2.50
C TYR A 157 20.23 9.79 -2.78
N HIS A 158 20.83 8.59 -2.76
CA HIS A 158 22.25 8.44 -3.05
C HIS A 158 22.63 8.92 -4.46
N LEU A 159 21.81 8.63 -5.47
CA LEU A 159 22.04 9.11 -6.83
C LEU A 159 21.95 10.64 -6.92
N MET A 160 20.95 11.25 -6.30
CA MET A 160 20.81 12.72 -6.30
C MET A 160 22.02 13.40 -5.65
N VAL A 161 22.56 12.84 -4.56
CA VAL A 161 23.77 13.35 -3.90
C VAL A 161 25.03 13.26 -4.79
N LEU A 162 25.12 12.25 -5.65
CA LEU A 162 26.26 12.10 -6.58
C LEU A 162 26.15 13.03 -7.80
N GLU A 163 24.94 13.48 -8.13
CA GLU A 163 24.65 14.42 -9.22
C GLU A 163 24.74 15.89 -8.76
N SER A 164 25.06 16.15 -7.48
CA SER A 164 25.26 17.48 -6.88
C SER A 164 26.72 17.89 -6.89
#